data_AF-A0AAW1WWZ2-F1
#
_entry.id   AF-A0AAW1WWZ2-F1
#
_cell.length_a   1.000
_cell.length_b   1.000
_cell.length_c   1.000
_cell.angle_alpha   90.00
_cell.angle_beta   90.00
_cell.angle_gamma   90.00
#
_symmetry.space_group_name_H-M   'P 1'
#
loop_
_entity.id
_entity.type
_entity.pdbx_description
1 polymer ?
#
loop_
_entity_poly.entity_id
_entity_poly.type
_entity_poly.pdbx_seq_one_letter_code
_entity_poly.pdbx_strand_id
1 'polypeptide(L)'
;MNDRIRNAKSNPFIFKYISPLKSIEHFKDVGPSVVMASPGGLQSGLSRQLFDMWCSDKKNACVIPGYVVEGTLAKTIINEPKEVTLMNGLAAPLNMSIHYISFSAHADSVQTSAFLEELRPPNIILVHGEAHEMGRLKEKLMTQFRDRNTKILTPKNCQSVEMYFNSQKMAKAIGRLAERTPEVGENQCHSTYYYPVYYWLHGDKTSTEAIYESVESSVDEESGVPTLQVHDRVTVRQDTDKHVSLHWVSDPISDMVSDSIVALILNINREVPKVVIESEDIKTEEENGKKTEKVIHALLVSLFGDVKPGENGKLVISVDGNVAELDKQSGDVESENEGLRERVKTAFRRIQNAVKPIPLSAS
;
A
#
# COMPACT_ATOMS: atom_id res chain seq x y z
N MET A 1 13.61 10.29 5.07
CA MET A 1 15.08 10.49 5.19
C MET A 1 15.65 9.59 6.25
N ASN A 2 16.86 9.06 6.02
CA ASN A 2 17.57 8.20 6.98
C ASN A 2 18.13 9.01 8.16
N ASP A 3 18.60 8.30 9.19
CA ASP A 3 19.07 8.92 10.44
C ASP A 3 20.28 9.83 10.23
N ARG A 4 21.12 9.53 9.24
CA ARG A 4 22.27 10.38 8.88
C ARG A 4 21.84 11.81 8.52
N ILE A 5 20.77 11.95 7.75
CA ILE A 5 20.25 13.26 7.34
C ILE A 5 19.47 13.91 8.49
N ARG A 6 18.72 13.12 9.28
CA ARG A 6 18.00 13.63 10.46
C ARG A 6 18.94 14.20 11.53
N ASN A 7 20.11 13.59 11.69
CA ASN A 7 21.12 13.98 12.67
C ASN A 7 22.14 14.99 12.12
N ALA A 8 21.96 15.49 10.89
CA ALA A 8 22.88 16.44 10.29
C ALA A 8 22.79 17.81 10.97
N LYS A 9 23.95 18.42 11.29
CA LYS A 9 24.03 19.76 11.90
C LYS A 9 23.48 20.89 11.02
N SER A 10 23.37 20.65 9.73
CA SER A 10 22.89 21.62 8.74
C SER A 10 22.04 20.90 7.70
N ASN A 11 21.02 21.58 7.17
CA ASN A 11 20.16 21.03 6.13
C ASN A 11 20.97 20.82 4.82
N PRO A 12 21.17 19.57 4.37
CA PRO A 12 21.96 19.27 3.17
C PRO A 12 21.27 19.65 1.86
N PHE A 13 19.97 19.95 1.89
CA PHE A 13 19.20 20.40 0.73
C PHE A 13 19.30 21.92 0.51
N ILE A 14 19.91 22.65 1.44
CA ILE A 14 20.32 24.04 1.23
C ILE A 14 21.72 24.01 0.61
N PHE A 15 21.75 23.96 -0.72
CA PHE A 15 23.00 23.85 -1.46
C PHE A 15 23.80 25.16 -1.44
N LYS A 16 25.12 25.07 -1.20
CA LYS A 16 26.03 26.23 -1.19
C LYS A 16 26.53 26.63 -2.58
N TYR A 17 26.64 25.66 -3.49
CA TYR A 17 27.27 25.83 -4.80
C TYR A 17 26.37 25.40 -5.96
N ILE A 18 25.11 25.06 -5.68
CA ILE A 18 24.13 24.67 -6.70
C ILE A 18 23.08 25.78 -6.75
N SER A 19 22.93 26.38 -7.92
CA SER A 19 21.90 27.39 -8.20
C SER A 19 20.83 26.82 -9.12
N PRO A 20 19.54 27.06 -8.88
CA PRO A 20 18.49 26.62 -9.77
C PRO A 20 18.53 27.39 -11.10
N LEU A 21 18.35 26.67 -12.20
CA LEU A 21 18.22 27.25 -13.55
C LEU A 21 16.79 27.04 -14.05
N LYS A 22 16.04 28.13 -14.26
CA LYS A 22 14.62 28.07 -14.64
C LYS A 22 14.41 27.81 -16.14
N SER A 23 15.26 28.37 -16.98
CA SER A 23 15.17 28.29 -18.44
C SER A 23 16.55 28.51 -19.06
N ILE A 24 16.74 28.00 -20.27
CA ILE A 24 17.96 28.18 -21.08
C ILE A 24 18.27 29.66 -21.33
N GLU A 25 17.26 30.53 -21.39
CA GLU A 25 17.44 31.98 -21.61
C GLU A 25 18.24 32.66 -20.50
N HIS A 26 18.20 32.10 -19.28
CA HIS A 26 18.94 32.61 -18.13
C HIS A 26 20.33 31.98 -18.01
N PHE A 27 20.68 31.07 -18.92
CA PHE A 27 21.95 30.38 -18.95
C PHE A 27 22.90 31.11 -19.91
N LYS A 28 24.03 31.58 -19.37
CA LYS A 28 25.14 32.10 -20.18
C LYS A 28 26.17 31.00 -20.34
N ASP A 29 26.25 30.43 -21.54
CA ASP A 29 27.17 29.34 -21.86
C ASP A 29 28.60 29.86 -22.07
N VAL A 30 29.26 30.22 -20.96
CA VAL A 30 30.62 30.78 -20.95
C VAL A 30 31.50 30.00 -19.99
N GLY A 31 32.50 29.30 -20.54
CA GLY A 31 33.46 28.52 -19.77
C GLY A 31 32.92 27.17 -19.29
N PRO A 32 33.71 26.40 -18.52
CA PRO A 32 33.29 25.09 -18.02
C PRO A 32 32.14 25.21 -17.03
N SER A 33 31.08 24.43 -17.24
CA SER A 33 29.93 24.36 -16.33
C SER A 33 29.41 22.93 -16.20
N VAL A 34 28.62 22.68 -15.16
CA VAL A 34 27.90 21.42 -14.94
C VAL A 34 26.42 21.75 -14.80
N VAL A 35 25.60 21.22 -15.70
CA VAL A 35 24.15 21.44 -15.69
C VAL A 35 23.44 20.11 -15.53
N MET A 36 22.65 20.00 -14.46
CA MET A 36 21.71 18.89 -14.25
C MET A 36 20.36 19.31 -14.81
N ALA A 37 19.86 18.61 -15.82
CA ALA A 37 18.62 18.95 -16.50
C ALA A 37 17.73 17.73 -16.69
N SER A 38 16.41 17.96 -16.68
CA SER A 38 15.38 16.97 -16.96
C SER A 38 14.80 17.17 -18.37
N PRO A 39 14.17 16.12 -18.96
CA PRO A 39 14.09 14.73 -18.51
C PRO A 39 15.35 13.90 -18.81
N GLY A 40 15.57 12.81 -18.08
CA GLY A 40 16.76 11.95 -18.24
C GLY A 40 16.83 11.17 -19.56
N GLY A 41 15.69 10.97 -20.24
CA GLY A 41 15.62 10.28 -21.54
C GLY A 41 16.00 11.13 -22.75
N LEU A 42 16.36 12.41 -22.56
CA LEU A 42 16.74 13.37 -23.61
C LEU A 42 15.70 13.47 -24.76
N GLN A 43 14.42 13.23 -24.47
CA GLN A 43 13.38 13.29 -25.50
C GLN A 43 13.01 14.72 -25.86
N SER A 44 12.98 15.61 -24.88
CA SER A 44 12.49 16.97 -24.99
C SER A 44 13.06 17.83 -23.86
N GLY A 45 12.59 19.08 -23.72
CA GLY A 45 12.92 19.94 -22.57
C GLY A 45 14.36 20.43 -22.54
N LEU A 46 14.77 20.91 -21.36
CA LEU A 46 16.05 21.58 -21.17
C LEU A 46 17.24 20.63 -21.38
N SER A 47 17.12 19.37 -20.94
CA SER A 47 18.19 18.39 -21.13
C SER A 47 18.47 18.14 -22.62
N ARG A 48 17.42 18.05 -23.45
CA ARG A 48 17.55 17.90 -24.89
C ARG A 48 18.11 19.14 -25.57
N GLN A 49 17.65 20.34 -25.19
CA GLN A 49 18.16 21.59 -25.74
C GLN A 49 19.67 21.75 -25.49
N LEU A 50 20.12 21.48 -24.27
CA LEU A 50 21.54 21.51 -23.91
C LEU A 50 22.34 20.44 -24.66
N PHE A 51 21.80 19.23 -24.78
CA PHE A 51 22.44 18.16 -25.55
C PHE A 51 22.63 18.56 -27.02
N ASP A 52 21.59 19.07 -27.67
CA ASP A 52 21.66 19.50 -29.07
C ASP A 52 22.71 20.61 -29.28
N MET A 53 22.86 21.52 -28.32
CA MET A 53 23.89 22.58 -28.34
C MET A 53 25.32 22.04 -28.16
N TRP A 54 25.48 20.98 -27.36
CA TRP A 54 26.79 20.54 -26.88
C TRP A 54 27.35 19.29 -27.55
N CYS A 55 26.52 18.49 -28.22
CA CYS A 55 26.86 17.14 -28.69
C CYS A 55 28.04 17.09 -29.69
N SER A 56 28.26 18.14 -30.47
CA SER A 56 29.30 18.20 -31.49
C SER A 56 30.68 18.65 -30.99
N ASP A 57 30.81 19.13 -29.74
CA ASP A 57 32.11 19.49 -29.16
C ASP A 57 32.65 18.34 -28.29
N LYS A 58 33.84 17.84 -28.67
CA LYS A 58 34.57 16.77 -27.96
C LYS A 58 35.04 17.13 -26.55
N LYS A 59 35.02 18.41 -26.17
CA LYS A 59 35.35 18.85 -24.81
C LYS A 59 34.20 18.64 -23.83
N ASN A 60 32.98 18.43 -24.36
CA ASN A 60 31.80 18.24 -23.56
C ASN A 60 31.63 16.76 -23.19
N ALA A 61 30.85 16.53 -22.13
CA ALA A 61 30.52 15.18 -21.65
C ALA A 61 29.06 15.12 -21.21
N CYS A 62 28.38 14.02 -21.53
CA CYS A 62 27.02 13.72 -21.09
C CYS A 62 27.07 12.54 -20.12
N VAL A 63 26.62 12.76 -18.89
CA VAL A 63 26.55 11.71 -17.87
C VAL A 63 25.10 11.30 -17.69
N ILE A 64 24.82 10.01 -17.88
CA ILE A 64 23.51 9.40 -17.70
C ILE A 64 23.51 8.67 -16.36
N PRO A 65 22.82 9.21 -15.32
CA PRO A 65 22.96 8.73 -13.94
C PRO A 65 22.02 7.57 -13.58
N GLY A 66 21.22 7.03 -14.49
CA GLY A 66 20.18 6.06 -14.14
C GLY A 66 19.65 5.26 -15.32
N TYR A 67 18.71 4.36 -15.05
CA TYR A 67 18.10 3.52 -16.07
C TYR A 67 17.45 4.36 -17.17
N VAL A 68 17.69 3.97 -18.41
CA VAL A 68 17.14 4.62 -19.60
C VAL A 68 16.24 3.62 -20.33
N VAL A 69 15.06 4.10 -20.69
CA VAL A 69 14.05 3.30 -21.37
C VAL A 69 14.43 3.11 -22.84
N GLU A 70 14.13 1.92 -23.38
CA GLU A 70 14.27 1.63 -24.80
C GLU A 70 13.50 2.62 -25.69
N GLY A 71 14.06 2.91 -26.87
CA GLY A 71 13.50 3.88 -27.80
C GLY A 71 13.77 5.35 -27.47
N THR A 72 14.46 5.65 -26.35
CA THR A 72 14.88 7.02 -26.02
C THR A 72 16.24 7.38 -26.64
N LEU A 73 16.49 8.67 -26.87
CA LEU A 73 17.76 9.20 -27.35
C LEU A 73 18.88 8.88 -26.35
N ALA A 74 18.60 9.00 -25.05
CA ALA A 74 19.56 8.62 -24.01
C ALA A 74 19.99 7.15 -24.14
N LYS A 75 19.09 6.24 -24.52
CA LYS A 75 19.44 4.84 -24.79
C LYS A 75 20.28 4.68 -26.07
N THR A 76 19.94 5.42 -27.13
CA THR A 76 20.68 5.38 -28.41
C THR A 76 22.12 5.85 -28.26
N ILE A 77 22.37 6.94 -27.53
CA ILE A 77 23.71 7.55 -27.41
C ILE A 77 24.68 6.75 -26.54
N ILE A 78 24.18 5.83 -25.70
CA ILE A 78 25.04 4.91 -24.93
C ILE A 78 25.88 4.02 -25.86
N ASN A 79 25.37 3.71 -27.05
CA ASN A 79 26.11 2.95 -28.06
C ASN A 79 27.08 3.81 -28.89
N GLU A 80 27.23 5.09 -28.55
CA GLU A 80 28.13 6.05 -29.20
C GLU A 80 28.01 6.05 -30.74
N PRO A 81 26.82 6.33 -31.30
CA PRO A 81 26.66 6.45 -32.74
C PRO A 81 27.49 7.62 -33.28
N LYS A 82 27.93 7.56 -34.53
CA LYS A 82 28.70 8.65 -35.16
C LYS A 82 27.89 9.96 -35.28
N GLU A 83 26.59 9.83 -35.48
CA GLU A 83 25.67 10.95 -35.67
C GLU A 83 24.39 10.74 -34.87
N VAL A 84 23.77 11.85 -34.48
CA VAL A 84 22.49 11.90 -33.75
C VAL A 84 21.53 12.87 -34.45
N THR A 85 20.23 12.59 -34.35
CA THR A 85 19.19 13.49 -34.87
C THR A 85 18.82 14.53 -33.82
N LEU A 86 18.97 15.80 -34.16
CA LEU A 86 18.59 16.96 -33.34
C LEU A 86 17.07 17.19 -33.36
N MET A 87 16.56 18.05 -32.46
CA MET A 87 15.12 18.36 -32.39
C MET A 87 14.58 18.99 -33.68
N ASN A 88 15.42 19.68 -34.43
CA ASN A 88 15.06 20.28 -35.73
C ASN A 88 15.03 19.26 -36.88
N GLY A 89 15.30 17.98 -36.61
CA GLY A 89 15.33 16.90 -37.60
C GLY A 89 16.65 16.78 -38.37
N LEU A 90 17.63 17.64 -38.12
CA LEU A 90 18.95 17.58 -38.76
C LEU A 90 19.85 16.56 -38.05
N ALA A 91 20.77 15.97 -38.81
CA ALA A 91 21.83 15.14 -38.26
C ALA A 91 23.00 16.01 -37.78
N ALA A 92 23.58 15.65 -36.63
CA ALA A 92 24.78 16.27 -36.08
C ALA A 92 25.78 15.22 -35.63
N PRO A 93 27.10 15.48 -35.73
CA PRO A 93 28.12 14.56 -35.25
C PRO A 93 28.08 14.49 -33.71
N LEU A 94 28.15 13.27 -33.18
CA LEU A 94 28.29 13.02 -31.74
C LEU A 94 29.77 12.90 -31.39
N ASN A 95 30.36 14.01 -30.92
CA ASN A 95 31.78 14.06 -30.55
C ASN A 95 32.00 14.12 -29.04
N MET A 96 30.99 14.54 -28.28
CA MET A 96 31.06 14.61 -26.82
C MET A 96 31.20 13.21 -26.20
N SER A 97 31.84 13.09 -25.04
CA SER A 97 31.94 11.79 -24.36
C SER A 97 30.63 11.41 -23.68
N ILE A 98 30.23 10.14 -23.76
CA ILE A 98 29.03 9.62 -23.12
C ILE A 98 29.44 8.71 -21.95
N HIS A 99 28.90 8.97 -20.76
CA HIS A 99 29.19 8.17 -19.57
C HIS A 99 27.88 7.66 -18.95
N TYR A 100 27.73 6.34 -18.90
CA TYR A 100 26.65 5.69 -18.17
C TYR A 100 27.12 5.28 -16.78
N ILE A 101 26.63 5.96 -15.75
CA ILE A 101 26.98 5.70 -14.35
C ILE A 101 25.69 5.51 -13.57
N SER A 102 25.31 4.27 -13.31
CA SER A 102 24.03 4.00 -12.65
C SER A 102 24.10 4.37 -11.16
N PHE A 103 23.34 5.40 -10.77
CA PHE A 103 22.95 5.71 -9.39
C PHE A 103 21.57 5.11 -9.06
N SER A 104 21.14 4.09 -9.80
CA SER A 104 19.88 3.41 -9.56
C SER A 104 19.79 2.93 -8.10
N ALA A 105 18.77 3.39 -7.38
CA ALA A 105 18.42 2.88 -6.06
C ALA A 105 17.74 1.50 -6.10
N HIS A 106 18.07 0.69 -7.11
CA HIS A 106 17.58 -0.69 -7.23
C HIS A 106 18.44 -1.60 -6.36
N ALA A 107 17.80 -2.62 -5.78
CA ALA A 107 18.52 -3.68 -5.11
C ALA A 107 19.31 -4.50 -6.14
N ASP A 108 20.57 -4.81 -5.83
CA ASP A 108 21.33 -5.75 -6.65
C ASP A 108 20.88 -7.21 -6.41
N SER A 109 21.44 -8.14 -7.19
CA SER A 109 21.10 -9.55 -7.05
C SER A 109 21.47 -10.13 -5.68
N VAL A 110 22.52 -9.63 -5.03
CA VAL A 110 22.98 -10.13 -3.72
C VAL A 110 22.03 -9.66 -2.63
N GLN A 111 21.68 -8.38 -2.64
CA GLN A 111 20.71 -7.77 -1.73
C GLN A 111 19.33 -8.41 -1.89
N THR A 112 18.87 -8.61 -3.12
CA THR A 112 17.59 -9.27 -3.40
C THR A 112 17.57 -10.71 -2.90
N SER A 113 18.62 -11.49 -3.18
CA SER A 113 18.74 -12.86 -2.66
C SER A 113 18.75 -12.89 -1.13
N ALA A 114 19.53 -12.04 -0.47
CA ALA A 114 19.61 -11.99 0.99
C ALA A 114 18.25 -11.65 1.63
N PHE A 115 17.53 -10.68 1.06
CA PHE A 115 16.19 -10.30 1.50
C PHE A 115 15.18 -11.45 1.40
N LEU A 116 15.19 -12.18 0.27
CA LEU A 116 14.32 -13.34 0.08
C LEU A 116 14.67 -14.51 1.02
N GLU A 117 15.94 -14.65 1.37
CA GLU A 117 16.44 -15.71 2.24
C GLU A 117 16.08 -15.49 3.71
N GLU A 118 15.97 -14.21 4.11
CA GLU A 118 15.46 -13.78 5.41
C GLU A 118 13.95 -13.98 5.50
N LEU A 119 13.19 -13.53 4.49
CA LEU A 119 11.72 -13.61 4.49
C LEU A 119 11.18 -15.03 4.27
N ARG A 120 11.88 -15.84 3.48
CA ARG A 120 11.49 -17.21 3.10
C ARG A 120 10.03 -17.32 2.61
N PRO A 121 9.63 -16.50 1.62
CA PRO A 121 8.25 -16.49 1.17
C PRO A 121 7.87 -17.80 0.45
N PRO A 122 6.61 -18.26 0.57
CA PRO A 122 6.12 -19.44 -0.15
C PRO A 122 5.90 -19.17 -1.65
N ASN A 123 5.66 -17.91 -2.03
CA ASN A 123 5.49 -17.50 -3.43
C ASN A 123 6.33 -16.24 -3.68
N ILE A 124 7.06 -16.21 -4.79
CA ILE A 124 7.87 -15.08 -5.26
C ILE A 124 7.37 -14.72 -6.65
N ILE A 125 6.96 -13.47 -6.86
CA ILE A 125 6.51 -12.96 -8.15
C ILE A 125 7.47 -11.87 -8.58
N LEU A 126 8.15 -12.07 -9.71
CA LEU A 126 9.10 -11.11 -10.28
C LEU A 126 8.38 -10.21 -11.28
N VAL A 127 8.45 -8.91 -11.05
CA VAL A 127 7.85 -7.84 -11.87
C VAL A 127 8.86 -6.68 -12.02
N HIS A 128 8.52 -5.66 -12.81
CA HIS A 128 9.30 -4.43 -12.99
C HIS A 128 10.80 -4.69 -13.31
N GLY A 129 11.05 -5.62 -14.22
CA GLY A 129 12.39 -5.94 -14.72
C GLY A 129 12.39 -6.22 -16.21
N GLU A 130 13.56 -6.10 -16.83
CA GLU A 130 13.74 -6.54 -18.22
C GLU A 130 13.58 -8.06 -18.30
N ALA A 131 12.92 -8.55 -19.36
CA ALA A 131 12.43 -9.92 -19.43
C ALA A 131 13.55 -10.97 -19.36
N HIS A 132 14.68 -10.73 -20.02
CA HIS A 132 15.83 -11.62 -20.01
C HIS A 132 16.52 -11.65 -18.64
N GLU A 133 16.78 -10.48 -18.04
CA GLU A 133 17.39 -10.39 -16.71
C GLU A 133 16.49 -10.95 -15.60
N MET A 134 15.16 -10.78 -15.70
CA MET A 134 14.21 -11.47 -14.81
C MET A 134 14.26 -13.00 -14.96
N GLY A 135 14.44 -13.49 -16.20
CA GLY A 135 14.64 -14.92 -16.46
C GLY A 135 15.87 -15.47 -15.76
N ARG A 136 17.00 -14.75 -15.86
CA ARG A 136 18.25 -15.13 -15.17
C ARG A 136 18.11 -15.09 -13.65
N LEU A 137 17.43 -14.07 -13.12
CA LEU A 137 17.15 -13.99 -11.68
C LEU A 137 16.27 -15.16 -11.22
N LYS A 138 15.23 -15.51 -11.98
CA LYS A 138 14.37 -16.66 -11.69
C LYS A 138 15.16 -17.97 -11.62
N GLU A 139 16.05 -18.24 -12.59
CA GLU A 139 16.88 -19.45 -12.59
C GLU A 139 17.80 -19.53 -11.37
N LYS A 140 18.39 -18.40 -10.99
CA LYS A 140 19.22 -18.29 -9.78
C LYS A 140 18.39 -18.59 -8.52
N LEU A 141 17.20 -17.99 -8.40
CA LEU A 141 16.30 -18.22 -7.27
C LEU A 141 15.77 -19.67 -7.25
N MET A 142 15.46 -20.27 -8.40
CA MET A 142 15.06 -21.68 -8.47
C MET A 142 16.17 -22.63 -7.98
N THR A 143 17.43 -22.28 -8.22
CA THR A 143 18.58 -23.04 -7.72
C THR A 143 18.74 -22.85 -6.21
N GLN A 144 18.63 -21.61 -5.74
CA GLN A 144 18.77 -21.24 -4.32
C GLN A 144 17.66 -21.83 -3.44
N PHE A 145 16.43 -21.89 -3.95
CA PHE A 145 15.24 -22.36 -3.22
C PHE A 145 14.82 -23.78 -3.63
N ARG A 146 15.68 -24.57 -4.28
CA ARG A 146 15.36 -25.90 -4.82
C ARG A 146 14.77 -26.87 -3.79
N ASP A 147 15.27 -26.83 -2.56
CA ASP A 147 14.83 -27.74 -1.48
C ASP A 147 13.54 -27.26 -0.78
N ARG A 148 12.96 -26.17 -1.27
CA ARG A 148 11.80 -25.51 -0.66
C ARG A 148 10.64 -25.52 -1.64
N ASN A 149 9.43 -25.67 -1.11
CA ASN A 149 8.20 -25.60 -1.90
C ASN A 149 7.84 -24.14 -2.25
N THR A 150 8.83 -23.34 -2.66
CA THR A 150 8.68 -21.93 -3.02
C THR A 150 8.34 -21.83 -4.51
N LYS A 151 7.20 -21.23 -4.84
CA LYS A 151 6.80 -21.00 -6.24
C LYS A 151 7.38 -19.68 -6.74
N ILE A 152 8.10 -19.71 -7.86
CA ILE A 152 8.70 -18.51 -8.46
C ILE A 152 8.06 -18.24 -9.82
N LEU A 153 7.41 -17.09 -9.95
CA LEU A 153 6.61 -16.69 -11.09
C LEU A 153 7.18 -15.42 -11.74
N THR A 154 7.07 -15.35 -13.07
CA THR A 154 7.50 -14.22 -13.91
C THR A 154 6.37 -13.94 -14.90
N PRO A 155 5.22 -13.42 -14.44
CA PRO A 155 4.07 -13.20 -15.31
C PRO A 155 4.38 -12.13 -16.36
N LYS A 156 3.87 -12.33 -17.57
CA LYS A 156 3.84 -11.30 -18.61
C LYS A 156 2.72 -10.30 -18.32
N ASN A 157 2.76 -9.15 -18.97
CA ASN A 157 1.63 -8.21 -18.95
C ASN A 157 0.34 -8.94 -19.37
N CYS A 158 -0.74 -8.68 -18.64
CA CYS A 158 -2.05 -9.32 -18.79
C CYS A 158 -2.08 -10.84 -18.49
N GLN A 159 -1.03 -11.41 -17.91
CA GLN A 159 -1.04 -12.80 -17.44
C GLN A 159 -1.52 -12.88 -15.99
N SER A 160 -2.66 -13.52 -15.77
CA SER A 160 -3.18 -13.76 -14.42
C SER A 160 -2.30 -14.72 -13.63
N VAL A 161 -2.13 -14.42 -12.34
CA VAL A 161 -1.47 -15.30 -11.37
C VAL A 161 -2.50 -15.69 -10.31
N GLU A 162 -2.81 -16.99 -10.25
CA GLU A 162 -3.74 -17.53 -9.25
C GLU A 162 -2.98 -18.09 -8.04
N MET A 163 -3.43 -17.69 -6.84
CA MET A 163 -2.90 -18.20 -5.59
C MET A 163 -4.04 -18.64 -4.68
N TYR A 164 -3.88 -19.83 -4.10
CA TYR A 164 -4.86 -20.43 -3.22
C TYR A 164 -4.37 -20.33 -1.78
N PHE A 165 -5.12 -19.63 -0.94
CA PHE A 165 -4.82 -19.48 0.48
C PHE A 165 -5.83 -20.31 1.27
N ASN A 166 -5.36 -21.39 1.89
CA ASN A 166 -6.20 -22.16 2.80
C ASN A 166 -6.13 -21.53 4.19
N SER A 167 -7.20 -20.85 4.61
CA SER A 167 -7.34 -20.38 5.98
C SER A 167 -8.06 -21.42 6.81
N GLN A 168 -7.43 -21.90 7.88
CA GLN A 168 -8.16 -22.60 8.91
C GLN A 168 -9.11 -21.61 9.57
N LYS A 169 -10.41 -21.85 9.43
CA LYS A 169 -11.42 -21.02 10.07
C LYS A 169 -11.38 -21.30 11.57
N MET A 170 -10.75 -20.40 12.31
CA MET A 170 -10.66 -20.45 13.76
C MET A 170 -11.88 -19.74 14.34
N ALA A 171 -12.76 -20.51 14.99
CA ALA A 171 -13.82 -19.95 15.82
C ALA A 171 -13.38 -20.05 17.28
N LYS A 172 -13.43 -18.94 18.02
CA LYS A 172 -13.21 -18.95 19.46
C LYS A 172 -14.56 -18.99 20.16
N ALA A 173 -14.83 -20.06 20.90
CA ALA A 173 -15.97 -20.11 21.81
C ALA A 173 -15.72 -19.13 22.97
N ILE A 174 -16.73 -18.35 23.35
CA ILE A 174 -16.68 -17.39 24.46
C ILE A 174 -17.94 -17.59 25.33
N GLY A 175 -17.81 -17.43 26.65
CA GLY A 175 -18.90 -17.64 27.60
C GLY A 175 -19.12 -19.11 27.93
N ARG A 176 -20.38 -19.51 28.20
CA ARG A 176 -20.72 -20.88 28.64
C ARG A 176 -20.22 -21.99 27.71
N LEU A 177 -20.11 -21.69 26.41
CA LEU A 177 -19.63 -22.63 25.39
C LEU A 177 -18.13 -22.95 25.51
N ALA A 178 -17.37 -22.12 26.23
CA ALA A 178 -15.95 -22.30 26.51
C ALA A 178 -15.68 -22.98 27.87
N GLU A 179 -16.71 -23.22 28.69
CA GLU A 179 -16.57 -23.84 30.02
C GLU A 179 -16.17 -25.31 29.94
N ARG A 180 -16.45 -25.97 28.80
CA ARG A 180 -16.11 -27.37 28.57
C ARG A 180 -15.53 -27.56 27.18
N THR A 181 -14.43 -28.30 27.09
CA THR A 181 -13.86 -28.74 25.81
C THR A 181 -14.79 -29.80 25.20
N PRO A 182 -15.33 -29.61 23.98
CA PRO A 182 -16.16 -30.62 23.33
C PRO A 182 -15.36 -31.88 23.00
N GLU A 183 -15.99 -33.04 23.13
CA GLU A 183 -15.43 -34.30 22.64
C GLU A 183 -15.63 -34.42 21.12
N VAL A 184 -14.75 -35.18 20.45
CA VAL A 184 -14.76 -35.33 18.99
C VAL A 184 -16.09 -35.95 18.55
N GLY A 185 -16.93 -35.16 17.88
CA GLY A 185 -18.26 -35.58 17.39
C GLY A 185 -19.44 -35.11 18.24
N GLU A 186 -19.24 -34.36 19.31
CA GLU A 186 -20.33 -33.74 20.05
C GLU A 186 -20.95 -32.57 19.26
N ASN A 187 -22.26 -32.65 19.02
CA ASN A 187 -23.03 -31.57 18.40
C ASN A 187 -23.26 -30.43 19.40
N GLN A 188 -22.53 -29.32 19.25
CA GLN A 188 -22.85 -28.07 19.95
C GLN A 188 -23.85 -27.25 19.13
N CYS A 189 -25.14 -27.37 19.43
CA CYS A 189 -26.20 -26.57 18.81
C CYS A 189 -26.31 -25.20 19.51
N HIS A 190 -25.62 -24.16 19.02
CA HIS A 190 -25.86 -22.74 19.34
C HIS A 190 -25.37 -21.84 18.19
N SER A 191 -25.88 -20.61 18.10
CA SER A 191 -25.54 -19.64 17.04
C SER A 191 -24.03 -19.37 17.02
N THR A 192 -23.34 -19.91 16.02
CA THR A 192 -21.94 -19.56 15.77
C THR A 192 -21.94 -18.20 15.09
N TYR A 193 -21.36 -17.19 15.74
CA TYR A 193 -21.05 -15.91 15.10
C TYR A 193 -19.93 -16.15 14.09
N TYR A 194 -20.31 -16.55 12.89
CA TYR A 194 -19.42 -16.51 11.75
C TYR A 194 -19.23 -15.04 11.39
N TYR A 195 -17.99 -14.58 11.35
CA TYR A 195 -17.62 -13.40 10.58
C TYR A 195 -17.21 -13.90 9.20
N PRO A 196 -18.14 -14.10 8.26
CA PRO A 196 -17.75 -14.36 6.90
C PRO A 196 -17.15 -13.09 6.30
N VAL A 197 -16.35 -13.27 5.26
CA VAL A 197 -15.69 -12.28 4.39
C VAL A 197 -16.69 -11.33 3.68
N TYR A 198 -17.93 -11.24 4.15
CA TYR A 198 -19.04 -10.48 3.58
C TYR A 198 -18.96 -8.96 3.76
N TYR A 199 -17.97 -8.44 4.49
CA TYR A 199 -17.87 -7.02 4.81
C TYR A 199 -16.69 -6.29 4.13
N TRP A 200 -16.21 -6.79 2.99
CA TRP A 200 -15.08 -6.17 2.29
C TRP A 200 -15.37 -4.74 1.80
N LEU A 201 -16.50 -4.47 1.12
CA LEU A 201 -16.77 -3.10 0.60
C LEU A 201 -17.47 -2.15 1.57
N HIS A 202 -18.26 -2.65 2.53
CA HIS A 202 -18.99 -1.79 3.45
C HIS A 202 -18.27 -1.57 4.80
N GLY A 203 -17.41 -2.51 5.21
CA GLY A 203 -16.65 -2.42 6.46
C GLY A 203 -15.30 -1.73 6.28
N ASP A 204 -14.57 -2.07 5.21
CA ASP A 204 -13.12 -1.83 5.08
C ASP A 204 -12.73 -0.72 4.08
N LYS A 205 -13.73 0.00 3.55
CA LYS A 205 -13.51 1.31 2.91
C LYS A 205 -12.64 2.20 3.81
N THR A 206 -12.89 2.17 5.12
CA THR A 206 -12.17 2.96 6.13
C THR A 206 -10.68 2.62 6.29
N SER A 207 -10.24 1.37 6.10
CA SER A 207 -8.82 1.01 6.24
C SER A 207 -8.02 1.41 4.99
N THR A 208 -8.67 1.34 3.83
CA THR A 208 -8.11 1.78 2.55
C THR A 208 -8.13 3.32 2.46
N GLU A 209 -9.22 3.97 2.87
CA GLU A 209 -9.35 5.43 3.02
C GLU A 209 -8.41 6.00 4.10
N ALA A 210 -8.04 5.22 5.12
CA ALA A 210 -7.08 5.64 6.14
C ALA A 210 -5.62 5.68 5.62
N ILE A 211 -5.32 4.95 4.55
CA ILE A 211 -3.99 4.90 3.93
C ILE A 211 -3.92 5.79 2.68
N TYR A 212 -5.03 5.90 1.94
CA TYR A 212 -5.11 6.64 0.69
C TYR A 212 -6.17 7.72 0.75
N GLU A 213 -5.79 8.95 0.41
CA GLU A 213 -6.68 10.12 0.39
C GLU A 213 -7.80 10.03 -0.68
N SER A 214 -7.67 9.13 -1.66
CA SER A 214 -8.63 8.97 -2.77
C SER A 214 -8.97 7.50 -2.99
N VAL A 215 -10.13 7.09 -2.46
CA VAL A 215 -10.74 5.78 -2.67
C VAL A 215 -12.20 5.97 -3.05
N GLU A 216 -12.54 5.65 -4.30
CA GLU A 216 -13.89 5.75 -4.82
C GLU A 216 -14.53 4.36 -4.90
N SER A 217 -15.72 4.20 -4.32
CA SER A 217 -16.48 2.96 -4.37
C SER A 217 -17.52 3.05 -5.48
N SER A 218 -17.49 2.12 -6.41
CA SER A 218 -18.47 1.99 -7.47
C SER A 218 -18.99 0.54 -7.54
N VAL A 219 -20.06 0.36 -8.30
CA VAL A 219 -20.51 -0.96 -8.74
C VAL A 219 -20.29 -0.98 -10.23
N ASP A 220 -19.61 -2.01 -10.74
CA ASP A 220 -19.43 -2.17 -12.17
C ASP A 220 -20.80 -2.36 -12.82
N GLU A 221 -21.24 -1.40 -13.65
CA GLU A 221 -22.60 -1.36 -14.21
C GLU A 221 -22.91 -2.58 -15.10
N GLU A 222 -21.88 -3.21 -15.64
CA GLU A 222 -22.00 -4.35 -16.57
C GLU A 222 -22.04 -5.71 -15.86
N SER A 223 -21.34 -5.87 -14.73
CA SER A 223 -21.24 -7.14 -14.00
C SER A 223 -21.94 -7.15 -12.63
N GLY A 224 -22.35 -5.98 -12.12
CA GLY A 224 -22.89 -5.81 -10.77
C GLY A 224 -21.87 -6.07 -9.66
N VAL A 225 -20.58 -6.23 -10.01
CA VAL A 225 -19.51 -6.54 -9.07
C VAL A 225 -19.07 -5.26 -8.36
N PRO A 226 -19.07 -5.26 -7.02
CA PRO A 226 -18.64 -4.09 -6.29
C PRO A 226 -17.13 -3.89 -6.40
N THR A 227 -16.74 -2.64 -6.64
CA THR A 227 -15.43 -2.20 -7.12
C THR A 227 -14.92 -1.02 -6.30
N LEU A 228 -13.61 -1.01 -6.03
CA LEU A 228 -12.90 0.10 -5.40
C LEU A 228 -11.85 0.63 -6.37
N GLN A 229 -11.85 1.94 -6.61
CA GLN A 229 -10.83 2.62 -7.39
C GLN A 229 -9.94 3.44 -6.46
N VAL A 230 -8.65 3.14 -6.43
CA VAL A 230 -7.65 3.79 -5.59
C VAL A 230 -6.80 4.71 -6.46
N HIS A 231 -6.81 6.01 -6.14
CA HIS A 231 -6.05 7.06 -6.84
C HIS A 231 -6.21 7.09 -8.38
N ASP A 232 -7.37 6.67 -8.90
CA ASP A 232 -7.66 6.54 -10.35
C ASP A 232 -6.66 5.63 -11.11
N ARG A 233 -5.93 4.77 -10.39
CA ARG A 233 -4.82 3.99 -10.95
C ARG A 233 -4.95 2.48 -10.73
N VAL A 234 -5.48 2.10 -9.57
CA VAL A 234 -5.63 0.69 -9.20
C VAL A 234 -7.10 0.40 -8.93
N THR A 235 -7.62 -0.60 -9.63
CA THR A 235 -9.01 -1.05 -9.51
C THR A 235 -9.03 -2.40 -8.79
N VAL A 236 -9.77 -2.48 -7.69
CA VAL A 236 -9.94 -3.69 -6.90
C VAL A 236 -11.39 -4.16 -7.03
N ARG A 237 -11.61 -5.37 -7.50
CA ARG A 237 -12.95 -5.93 -7.75
C ARG A 237 -13.17 -7.16 -6.87
N GLN A 238 -14.35 -7.28 -6.27
CA GLN A 238 -14.76 -8.50 -5.57
C GLN A 238 -15.56 -9.40 -6.50
N ASP A 239 -14.88 -10.17 -7.33
CA ASP A 239 -15.56 -11.02 -8.31
C ASP A 239 -16.45 -12.08 -7.65
N THR A 240 -16.08 -12.58 -6.46
CA THR A 240 -16.93 -13.45 -5.62
C THR A 240 -16.68 -13.26 -4.12
N ASP A 241 -17.42 -13.95 -3.26
CA ASP A 241 -17.18 -14.01 -1.80
C ASP A 241 -15.78 -14.54 -1.42
N LYS A 242 -15.08 -15.19 -2.36
CA LYS A 242 -13.76 -15.81 -2.16
C LYS A 242 -12.70 -15.33 -3.15
N HIS A 243 -13.04 -14.42 -4.05
CA HIS A 243 -12.15 -13.96 -5.11
C HIS A 243 -12.15 -12.45 -5.19
N VAL A 244 -10.95 -11.87 -5.11
CA VAL A 244 -10.70 -10.45 -5.30
C VAL A 244 -9.67 -10.34 -6.42
N SER A 245 -9.94 -9.48 -7.40
CA SER A 245 -8.99 -9.16 -8.47
C SER A 245 -8.51 -7.72 -8.36
N LEU A 246 -7.23 -7.51 -8.68
CA LEU A 246 -6.60 -6.20 -8.74
C LEU A 246 -6.16 -5.95 -10.18
N HIS A 247 -6.47 -4.78 -10.70
CA HIS A 247 -6.19 -4.36 -12.07
C HIS A 247 -5.54 -2.99 -12.04
N TRP A 248 -4.39 -2.83 -12.69
CA TRP A 248 -3.72 -1.54 -12.83
C TRP A 248 -2.86 -1.50 -14.10
N VAL A 249 -2.48 -0.30 -14.51
CA VAL A 249 -1.46 -0.09 -15.55
C VAL A 249 -0.10 -0.05 -14.87
N SER A 250 0.85 -0.86 -15.32
CA SER A 250 2.19 -0.91 -14.71
C SER A 250 2.96 0.40 -14.95
N ASP A 251 3.26 1.09 -13.86
CA ASP A 251 4.14 2.24 -13.76
C ASP A 251 4.67 2.35 -12.32
N PRO A 252 5.77 3.08 -12.07
CA PRO A 252 6.39 3.11 -10.74
C PRO A 252 5.47 3.53 -9.58
N ILE A 253 4.45 4.37 -9.85
CA ILE A 253 3.51 4.83 -8.83
C ILE A 253 2.40 3.79 -8.65
N SER A 254 1.79 3.35 -9.75
CA SER A 254 0.71 2.36 -9.71
C SER A 254 1.17 1.02 -9.13
N ASP A 255 2.41 0.60 -9.42
CA ASP A 255 3.01 -0.62 -8.86
C ASP A 255 3.18 -0.49 -7.34
N MET A 256 3.70 0.65 -6.86
CA MET A 256 3.83 0.91 -5.42
C MET A 256 2.47 0.87 -4.72
N VAL A 257 1.44 1.52 -5.30
CA VAL A 257 0.07 1.52 -4.75
C VAL A 257 -0.49 0.10 -4.73
N SER A 258 -0.33 -0.66 -5.82
CA SER A 258 -0.82 -2.03 -5.95
C SER A 258 -0.18 -2.97 -4.92
N ASP A 259 1.13 -2.91 -4.73
CA ASP A 259 1.86 -3.69 -3.73
C ASP A 259 1.33 -3.45 -2.31
N SER A 260 1.08 -2.18 -1.98
CA SER A 260 0.51 -1.83 -0.67
C SER A 260 -0.94 -2.30 -0.48
N ILE A 261 -1.77 -2.29 -1.54
CA ILE A 261 -3.13 -2.87 -1.48
C ILE A 261 -3.05 -4.39 -1.29
N VAL A 262 -2.15 -5.08 -2.00
CA VAL A 262 -1.92 -6.52 -1.81
C VAL A 262 -1.49 -6.82 -0.38
N ALA A 263 -0.55 -6.06 0.17
CA ALA A 263 -0.10 -6.22 1.55
C ALA A 263 -1.24 -6.02 2.55
N LEU A 264 -2.11 -5.03 2.33
CA LEU A 264 -3.30 -4.82 3.13
C LEU A 264 -4.21 -6.05 3.08
N ILE A 265 -4.57 -6.51 1.87
CA ILE A 265 -5.44 -7.68 1.67
C ILE A 265 -4.88 -8.93 2.35
N LEU A 266 -3.57 -9.18 2.24
CA LEU A 266 -2.93 -10.34 2.86
C LEU A 266 -2.86 -10.26 4.40
N ASN A 267 -2.88 -9.05 4.97
CA ASN A 267 -2.81 -8.84 6.42
C ASN A 267 -4.18 -8.85 7.13
N ILE A 268 -5.30 -8.78 6.39
CA ILE A 268 -6.67 -8.71 6.93
C ILE A 268 -7.04 -9.86 7.88
N ASN A 269 -6.34 -11.01 7.83
CA ASN A 269 -6.64 -12.18 8.67
C ASN A 269 -5.62 -12.46 9.80
N ARG A 270 -4.65 -11.57 10.06
CA ARG A 270 -3.59 -11.86 11.05
C ARG A 270 -3.90 -11.42 12.48
N GLU A 271 -4.88 -10.57 12.70
CA GLU A 271 -5.21 -10.09 14.06
C GLU A 271 -6.67 -10.38 14.43
N VAL A 272 -6.88 -11.51 15.12
CA VAL A 272 -8.00 -11.62 16.05
C VAL A 272 -7.53 -10.98 17.36
N PRO A 273 -8.18 -9.92 17.87
CA PRO A 273 -7.78 -9.30 19.14
C PRO A 273 -7.75 -10.36 20.24
N LYS A 274 -6.62 -10.46 20.96
CA LYS A 274 -6.53 -11.25 22.19
C LYS A 274 -7.38 -10.57 23.26
N VAL A 275 -8.66 -10.89 23.34
CA VAL A 275 -9.45 -10.58 24.53
C VAL A 275 -9.08 -11.62 25.59
N VAL A 276 -8.33 -11.18 26.59
CA VAL A 276 -8.12 -11.89 27.86
C VAL A 276 -9.39 -11.66 28.68
N ILE A 277 -10.07 -12.73 29.09
CA ILE A 277 -11.20 -12.65 30.02
C ILE A 277 -10.92 -13.60 31.18
N GLU A 278 -10.81 -13.00 32.37
CA GLU A 278 -10.86 -13.70 33.66
C GLU A 278 -12.25 -14.31 33.86
N SER A 279 -12.29 -15.54 34.38
CA SER A 279 -13.51 -16.28 34.68
C SER A 279 -14.33 -15.64 35.78
N GLU A 280 -15.66 -15.57 35.63
CA GLU A 280 -16.64 -16.04 36.64
C GLU A 280 -18.13 -15.80 36.28
N ASP A 281 -18.90 -16.87 36.55
CA ASP A 281 -20.31 -17.10 36.90
C ASP A 281 -21.53 -16.31 36.38
N ILE A 282 -22.61 -17.09 36.22
CA ILE A 282 -23.95 -16.85 35.65
C ILE A 282 -24.79 -15.83 36.44
N LYS A 283 -25.49 -14.88 35.76
CA LYS A 283 -26.76 -14.21 36.20
C LYS A 283 -27.45 -13.27 35.15
N THR A 284 -28.68 -12.87 35.50
CA THR A 284 -29.97 -12.41 34.87
C THR A 284 -30.03 -11.32 33.77
N GLU A 285 -31.19 -11.16 33.08
CA GLU A 285 -31.47 -10.23 31.95
C GLU A 285 -31.10 -8.76 32.21
N GLU A 286 -31.27 -8.26 33.44
CA GLU A 286 -30.88 -6.90 33.84
C GLU A 286 -29.35 -6.69 33.84
N GLU A 287 -28.57 -7.77 34.01
CA GLU A 287 -27.13 -7.75 33.83
C GLU A 287 -26.72 -7.84 32.36
N ASN A 288 -27.60 -8.32 31.46
CA ASN A 288 -27.29 -8.45 30.04
C ASN A 288 -27.21 -7.08 29.34
N GLY A 289 -28.03 -6.12 29.78
CA GLY A 289 -27.91 -4.70 29.41
C GLY A 289 -26.60 -4.09 29.89
N LYS A 290 -26.21 -4.32 31.16
CA LYS A 290 -24.93 -3.87 31.72
C LYS A 290 -23.71 -4.54 31.06
N LYS A 291 -23.84 -5.81 30.64
CA LYS A 291 -22.81 -6.53 29.88
C LYS A 291 -22.65 -5.96 28.49
N THR A 292 -23.76 -5.66 27.81
CA THR A 292 -23.76 -4.99 26.51
C THR A 292 -23.06 -3.64 26.59
N GLU A 293 -23.36 -2.83 27.62
CA GLU A 293 -22.68 -1.55 27.85
C GLU A 293 -21.18 -1.70 28.11
N LYS A 294 -20.77 -2.71 28.88
CA LYS A 294 -19.34 -3.01 29.12
C LYS A 294 -18.62 -3.42 27.84
N VAL A 295 -19.25 -4.22 26.99
CA VAL A 295 -18.70 -4.63 25.69
C VAL A 295 -18.58 -3.42 24.75
N ILE A 296 -19.62 -2.59 24.68
CA ILE A 296 -19.60 -1.35 23.90
C ILE A 296 -18.45 -0.44 24.36
N HIS A 297 -18.29 -0.26 25.68
CA HIS A 297 -17.21 0.52 26.25
C HIS A 297 -15.83 -0.05 25.91
N ALA A 298 -15.63 -1.36 26.09
CA ALA A 298 -14.35 -2.01 25.80
C ALA A 298 -13.96 -1.91 24.31
N LEU A 299 -14.93 -2.02 23.41
CA LEU A 299 -14.70 -1.85 21.96
C LEU A 299 -14.35 -0.41 21.61
N LEU A 300 -14.99 0.58 22.24
CA LEU A 300 -14.64 1.99 22.06
C LEU A 300 -13.23 2.30 22.59
N VAL A 301 -12.87 1.78 23.77
CA VAL A 301 -11.49 1.86 24.31
C VAL A 301 -10.50 1.22 23.34
N SER A 302 -10.82 0.07 22.76
CA SER A 302 -9.94 -0.59 21.78
C SER A 302 -9.75 0.21 20.50
N LEU A 303 -10.76 0.96 20.05
CA LEU A 303 -10.71 1.72 18.80
C LEU A 303 -10.08 3.10 18.95
N PHE A 304 -10.24 3.74 20.11
CA PHE A 304 -9.88 5.14 20.32
C PHE A 304 -8.88 5.35 21.47
N GLY A 305 -8.52 4.29 22.20
CA GLY A 305 -7.55 4.34 23.29
C GLY A 305 -8.12 4.93 24.58
N ASP A 306 -8.30 6.25 24.62
CA ASP A 306 -8.73 6.95 25.83
C ASP A 306 -10.23 7.26 25.79
N VAL A 307 -11.02 6.45 26.49
CA VAL A 307 -12.46 6.61 26.65
C VAL A 307 -12.81 6.66 28.13
N LYS A 308 -13.40 7.77 28.55
CA LYS A 308 -13.74 8.04 29.95
C LYS A 308 -15.24 8.30 30.10
N PRO A 309 -15.84 7.98 31.26
CA PRO A 309 -17.20 8.40 31.55
C PRO A 309 -17.26 9.92 31.67
N GLY A 310 -18.21 10.54 30.97
CA GLY A 310 -18.53 11.97 31.05
C GLY A 310 -19.77 12.24 31.91
N GLU A 311 -20.21 13.50 31.91
CA GLU A 311 -21.45 13.90 32.58
C GLU A 311 -22.70 13.30 31.89
N ASN A 312 -23.76 13.10 32.66
CA ASN A 312 -25.07 12.60 32.17
C ASN A 312 -25.05 11.26 31.41
N GLY A 313 -24.04 10.42 31.65
CA GLY A 313 -23.95 9.09 31.02
C GLY A 313 -23.32 9.08 29.63
N LYS A 314 -22.81 10.23 29.15
CA LYS A 314 -22.01 10.34 27.93
C LYS A 314 -20.62 9.68 28.09
N LEU A 315 -19.98 9.35 26.98
CA LEU A 315 -18.56 8.92 26.94
C LEU A 315 -17.71 10.02 26.32
N VAL A 316 -16.63 10.37 26.99
CA VAL A 316 -15.62 11.32 26.50
C VAL A 316 -14.50 10.52 25.86
N ILE A 317 -14.27 10.72 24.57
CA ILE A 317 -13.29 10.02 23.75
C ILE A 317 -12.21 11.02 23.35
N SER A 318 -10.96 10.76 23.71
CA SER A 318 -9.82 11.64 23.43
C SER A 318 -8.84 10.99 22.46
N VAL A 319 -8.59 11.64 21.32
CA VAL A 319 -7.66 11.15 20.29
C VAL A 319 -6.80 12.32 19.81
N ASP A 320 -5.48 12.20 19.96
CA ASP A 320 -4.50 13.19 19.48
C ASP A 320 -4.80 14.64 19.90
N GLY A 321 -5.28 14.83 21.13
CA GLY A 321 -5.63 16.15 21.68
C GLY A 321 -7.03 16.68 21.29
N ASN A 322 -7.77 15.96 20.44
CA ASN A 322 -9.17 16.26 20.12
C ASN A 322 -10.10 15.44 21.02
N VAL A 323 -11.25 16.03 21.37
CA VAL A 323 -12.22 15.42 22.29
C VAL A 323 -13.58 15.30 21.61
N ALA A 324 -14.21 14.13 21.76
CA ALA A 324 -15.57 13.86 21.33
C ALA A 324 -16.42 13.31 22.48
N GLU A 325 -17.64 13.83 22.63
CA GLU A 325 -18.63 13.37 23.59
C GLU A 325 -19.72 12.56 22.89
N LEU A 326 -19.87 11.30 23.28
CA LEU A 326 -20.83 10.36 22.73
C LEU A 326 -21.98 10.12 23.71
N ASP A 327 -23.21 10.39 23.28
CA ASP A 327 -24.41 9.95 23.98
C ASP A 327 -24.70 8.47 23.66
N LYS A 328 -24.72 7.63 24.70
CA LYS A 328 -24.91 6.17 24.55
C LYS A 328 -26.33 5.79 24.14
N GLN A 329 -27.32 6.63 24.42
CA GLN A 329 -28.73 6.35 24.14
C GLN A 329 -29.13 6.85 22.75
N SER A 330 -28.78 8.09 22.40
CA SER A 330 -29.11 8.66 21.08
C SER A 330 -28.10 8.28 19.99
N GLY A 331 -26.85 8.01 20.36
CA GLY A 331 -25.75 7.82 19.43
C GLY A 331 -25.24 9.13 18.81
N ASP A 332 -25.64 10.28 19.36
CA ASP A 332 -25.12 11.56 18.94
C ASP A 332 -23.70 11.78 19.48
N VAL A 333 -22.89 12.45 18.66
CA VAL A 333 -21.50 12.76 18.98
C VAL A 333 -21.28 14.25 18.81
N GLU A 334 -20.82 14.89 19.88
CA GLU A 334 -20.41 16.29 19.90
C GLU A 334 -18.89 16.37 19.90
N SER A 335 -18.30 17.13 18.97
CA SER A 335 -16.85 17.30 18.84
C SER A 335 -16.56 18.54 18.01
N GLU A 336 -15.56 19.32 18.41
CA GLU A 336 -15.04 20.44 17.60
C GLU A 336 -14.33 19.96 16.33
N ASN A 337 -13.83 18.71 16.35
CA ASN A 337 -13.21 18.06 15.21
C ASN A 337 -14.25 17.20 14.47
N GLU A 338 -14.63 17.63 13.26
CA GLU A 338 -15.62 16.95 12.42
C GLU A 338 -15.18 15.54 12.01
N GLY A 339 -13.90 15.34 11.71
CA GLY A 339 -13.37 14.01 11.36
C GLY A 339 -13.45 13.03 12.51
N LEU A 340 -13.15 13.45 13.74
CA LEU A 340 -13.31 12.63 14.94
C LEU A 340 -14.79 12.34 15.22
N ARG A 341 -15.67 13.35 15.06
CA ARG A 341 -17.12 13.23 15.24
C ARG A 341 -17.70 12.10 14.40
N GLU A 342 -17.44 12.13 13.09
CA GLU A 342 -17.97 11.12 12.15
C GLU A 342 -17.38 9.74 12.39
N ARG A 343 -16.10 9.66 12.77
CA ARG A 343 -15.43 8.39 13.11
C ARG A 343 -16.06 7.73 14.34
N VAL A 344 -16.25 8.50 15.42
CA VAL A 344 -16.88 8.00 16.66
C VAL A 344 -18.34 7.60 16.40
N LYS A 345 -19.10 8.43 15.69
CA LYS A 345 -20.51 8.16 15.36
C LYS A 345 -20.67 6.88 14.54
N THR A 346 -19.83 6.71 13.53
CA THR A 346 -19.82 5.53 12.67
C THR A 346 -19.42 4.27 13.44
N ALA A 347 -18.36 4.36 14.25
CA ALA A 347 -17.91 3.26 15.09
C ALA A 347 -18.98 2.83 16.09
N PHE A 348 -19.62 3.79 16.78
CA PHE A 348 -20.68 3.50 17.74
C PHE A 348 -21.89 2.81 17.10
N ARG A 349 -22.34 3.29 15.93
CA ARG A 349 -23.44 2.66 15.18
C ARG A 349 -23.10 1.22 14.77
N ARG A 350 -21.85 0.96 14.35
CA ARG A 350 -21.37 -0.39 14.01
C ARG A 350 -21.40 -1.30 15.24
N ILE A 351 -20.90 -0.82 16.37
CA ILE A 351 -20.88 -1.57 17.63
C ILE A 351 -22.32 -1.87 18.08
N GLN A 352 -23.23 -0.89 18.09
CA GLN A 352 -24.62 -1.11 18.48
C GLN A 352 -25.33 -2.13 17.59
N ASN A 353 -25.11 -2.09 16.27
CA ASN A 353 -25.69 -3.06 15.35
C ASN A 353 -25.08 -4.45 15.51
N ALA A 354 -23.79 -4.54 15.86
CA ALA A 354 -23.11 -5.82 16.09
C ALA A 354 -23.55 -6.51 17.40
N VAL A 355 -23.98 -5.72 18.39
CA VAL A 355 -24.40 -6.24 19.71
C VAL A 355 -25.92 -6.49 19.78
N LYS A 356 -26.71 -6.02 18.81
CA LYS A 356 -28.14 -6.36 18.71
C LYS A 356 -28.33 -7.83 18.31
N PRO A 357 -29.20 -8.60 19.00
CA PRO A 357 -29.54 -9.95 18.58
C PRO A 357 -30.21 -9.91 17.20
N ILE A 358 -29.83 -10.83 16.30
CA ILE A 358 -30.52 -10.99 15.02
C ILE A 358 -31.92 -11.56 15.31
N PRO A 359 -33.02 -10.94 14.84
CA PRO A 359 -34.35 -11.50 14.99
C PRO A 359 -34.40 -12.82 14.23
N LEU A 360 -34.70 -13.90 14.94
CA LEU A 360 -34.99 -15.19 14.34
C LEU A 360 -36.28 -15.05 13.54
N SER A 361 -36.21 -15.04 12.20
CA SER A 361 -37.39 -15.24 11.38
C SER A 361 -37.87 -16.67 11.63
N ALA A 362 -39.02 -16.80 12.28
CA ALA A 362 -39.72 -18.07 12.45
C ALA A 362 -39.99 -18.68 11.07
N SER A 363 -39.61 -19.95 10.91
CA SER A 363 -39.81 -20.76 9.71
C SER A 363 -41.27 -20.99 9.39
#